data_AF-A0A522L2K8-F1
#
_entry.id   AF-A0A522L2K8-F1
#
_cell.length_a   1.000
_cell.length_b   1.000
_cell.length_c   1.000
_cell.angle_alpha   90.00
_cell.angle_beta   90.00
_cell.angle_gamma   90.00
#
_symmetry.space_group_name_H-M   'P 1'
#
loop_
_entity.id
_entity.type
_entity.pdbx_description
1 polymer ?
#
loop_
_entity_poly.entity_id
_entity_poly.type
_entity_poly.pdbx_seq_one_letter_code
_entity_poly.pdbx_strand_id
1 'polypeptide(L)'
;MIRYTASVFLLIAGLTPAVAQQKKCEHSNIHAIFTASNGSDIELNARTGTIRLSHSQAVALYDCGNNTETCFTDYHGFAFSFSRECDKIGISRDPKNTKLTPEIVSVLHGNLWVVFDASPNFLFHYVVPKGVVGIYVGSTPSFDFRSLFHDHNVQIGTLNAVEYQITSDSDAVAACRR
;
A
#
# COMPACT_ATOMS: atom_id res chain seq x y z
N MET A 1 66.85 40.51 6.93
CA MET A 1 65.69 40.41 7.86
C MET A 1 64.42 40.35 7.02
N ILE A 2 63.80 39.17 6.95
CA ILE A 2 62.66 38.84 6.09
C ILE A 2 61.40 38.82 6.96
N ARG A 3 60.31 39.45 6.52
CA ARG A 3 58.96 39.21 7.07
C ARG A 3 57.93 39.25 5.92
N TYR A 4 57.53 38.07 5.47
CA TYR A 4 56.32 37.85 4.66
C TYR A 4 55.17 37.54 5.61
N THR A 5 54.15 38.39 5.64
CA THR A 5 52.87 38.10 6.30
C THR A 5 51.95 37.39 5.31
N ALA A 6 51.78 36.07 5.48
CA ALA A 6 50.79 35.29 4.76
C ALA A 6 49.46 35.34 5.53
N SER A 7 48.46 36.02 4.99
CA SER A 7 47.07 35.98 5.47
C SER A 7 46.39 34.76 4.88
N VAL A 8 46.22 33.71 5.67
CA VAL A 8 45.43 32.53 5.31
C VAL A 8 43.96 32.83 5.66
N PHE A 9 43.14 33.07 4.64
CA PHE A 9 41.68 33.09 4.79
C PHE A 9 41.16 31.65 4.71
N LEU A 10 40.78 31.09 5.87
CA LEU A 10 40.10 29.80 5.95
C LEU A 10 38.62 30.00 5.58
N LEU A 11 38.21 29.65 4.36
CA LEU A 11 36.81 29.52 3.99
C LEU A 11 36.25 28.22 4.59
N ILE A 12 35.58 28.33 5.73
CA ILE A 12 34.78 27.25 6.28
C ILE A 12 33.44 27.25 5.52
N ALA A 13 33.38 26.47 4.45
CA ALA A 13 32.12 26.18 3.78
C ALA A 13 31.24 25.34 4.73
N GLY A 14 30.27 25.99 5.37
CA GLY A 14 29.27 25.34 6.20
C GLY A 14 28.38 24.43 5.33
N LEU A 15 28.71 23.14 5.31
CA LEU A 15 27.81 22.09 4.84
C LEU A 15 26.64 22.00 5.83
N THR A 16 25.59 22.80 5.63
CA THR A 16 24.31 22.52 6.29
C THR A 16 23.81 21.19 5.73
N PRO A 17 23.61 20.14 6.55
CA PRO A 17 22.94 18.95 6.08
C PRO A 17 21.54 19.38 5.63
N ALA A 18 21.25 19.21 4.35
CA ALA A 18 19.89 19.35 3.86
C ALA A 18 19.04 18.34 4.63
N VAL A 19 18.21 18.84 5.55
CA VAL A 19 17.23 17.99 6.24
C VAL A 19 16.28 17.53 5.15
N ALA A 20 16.39 16.27 4.76
CA ALA A 20 15.49 15.64 3.81
C ALA A 20 14.08 15.73 4.40
N GLN A 21 13.26 16.65 3.87
CA GLN A 21 11.86 16.73 4.24
C GLN A 21 11.18 15.45 3.76
N GLN A 22 10.78 14.64 4.72
CA GLN A 22 10.06 13.39 4.50
C GLN A 22 8.73 13.72 3.80
N LYS A 23 8.53 13.17 2.59
CA LYS A 23 7.30 13.43 1.83
C LYS A 23 6.15 12.63 2.44
N LYS A 24 5.22 13.36 3.06
CA LYS A 24 3.93 12.80 3.48
C LYS A 24 3.04 12.66 2.26
N CYS A 25 2.44 11.50 2.13
CA CYS A 25 1.47 11.29 1.09
C CYS A 25 0.07 11.75 1.55
N GLU A 26 -0.70 12.30 0.62
CA GLU A 26 -2.03 12.86 0.89
C GLU A 26 -3.06 11.72 0.82
N HIS A 27 -3.27 11.01 1.93
CA HIS A 27 -3.98 9.72 1.92
C HIS A 27 -5.32 9.68 2.68
N SER A 28 -5.74 10.77 3.31
CA SER A 28 -6.89 10.75 4.23
C SER A 28 -8.27 10.70 3.54
N ASN A 29 -8.34 10.62 2.21
CA ASN A 29 -9.60 10.69 1.46
C ASN A 29 -9.68 9.72 0.27
N ILE A 30 -9.07 8.54 0.35
CA ILE A 30 -9.17 7.55 -0.73
C ILE A 30 -10.61 7.06 -0.84
N HIS A 31 -11.23 7.29 -2.00
CA HIS A 31 -12.47 6.64 -2.42
C HIS A 31 -12.17 5.82 -3.68
N ALA A 32 -12.42 4.52 -3.59
CA ALA A 32 -12.07 3.56 -4.60
C ALA A 32 -13.26 2.69 -4.96
N ILE A 33 -13.51 2.52 -6.25
CA ILE A 33 -14.43 1.50 -6.74
C ILE A 33 -13.62 0.54 -7.60
N PHE A 34 -13.77 -0.75 -7.32
CA PHE A 34 -13.18 -1.82 -8.11
C PHE A 34 -14.30 -2.68 -8.68
N THR A 35 -14.25 -2.97 -9.97
CA THR A 35 -15.28 -3.74 -10.67
C THR A 35 -14.68 -5.02 -11.23
N ALA A 36 -15.37 -6.14 -11.04
CA ALA A 36 -15.03 -7.41 -11.65
C ALA A 36 -15.73 -7.59 -13.01
N SER A 37 -15.25 -8.54 -13.82
CA SER A 37 -15.79 -8.80 -15.16
C SER A 37 -17.26 -9.26 -15.17
N ASN A 38 -17.75 -9.80 -14.06
CA ASN A 38 -19.14 -10.20 -13.85
C ASN A 38 -20.05 -9.04 -13.39
N GLY A 39 -19.52 -7.81 -13.28
CA GLY A 39 -20.25 -6.63 -12.83
C GLY A 39 -20.41 -6.50 -11.32
N SER A 40 -19.74 -7.33 -10.51
CA SER A 40 -19.70 -7.12 -9.06
C SER A 40 -18.65 -6.07 -8.69
N ASP A 41 -18.99 -5.20 -7.74
CA ASP A 41 -18.14 -4.10 -7.30
C ASP A 41 -17.69 -4.28 -5.84
N ILE A 42 -16.51 -3.72 -5.55
CA ILE A 42 -16.01 -3.43 -4.22
C ILE A 42 -15.80 -1.93 -4.15
N GLU A 43 -16.55 -1.26 -3.29
CA GLU A 43 -16.33 0.14 -2.97
C GLU A 43 -15.60 0.26 -1.64
N LEU A 44 -14.44 0.91 -1.65
CA LEU A 44 -13.68 1.27 -0.47
C LEU A 44 -13.74 2.78 -0.28
N ASN A 45 -14.19 3.22 0.88
CA ASN A 45 -14.18 4.63 1.26
C ASN A 45 -13.38 4.82 2.55
N ALA A 46 -12.12 5.23 2.42
CA ALA A 46 -11.23 5.49 3.54
C ALA A 46 -11.62 6.76 4.33
N ARG A 47 -12.35 7.70 3.71
CA ARG A 47 -12.85 8.90 4.39
C ARG A 47 -13.92 8.52 5.43
N THR A 48 -14.87 7.68 5.06
CA THR A 48 -15.93 7.21 5.96
C THR A 48 -15.52 5.97 6.75
N GLY A 49 -14.40 5.35 6.38
CA GLY A 49 -13.97 4.07 6.96
C GLY A 49 -15.00 2.99 6.66
N THR A 50 -15.35 2.78 5.39
CA THR A 50 -16.34 1.77 5.00
C THR A 50 -15.91 0.98 3.79
N ILE A 51 -16.28 -0.30 3.74
CA ILE A 51 -16.23 -1.14 2.56
C ILE A 51 -17.64 -1.57 2.18
N ARG A 52 -17.95 -1.63 0.89
CA ARG A 52 -19.22 -2.14 0.39
C ARG A 52 -18.95 -3.13 -0.74
N LEU A 53 -19.29 -4.39 -0.48
CA LEU A 53 -19.35 -5.43 -1.50
C LEU A 53 -20.64 -5.27 -2.31
N SER A 54 -20.62 -5.71 -3.56
CA SER A 54 -21.80 -5.71 -4.43
C SER A 54 -23.01 -6.36 -3.75
N HIS A 55 -24.16 -5.70 -3.86
CA HIS A 55 -25.43 -6.13 -3.24
C HIS A 55 -25.42 -6.32 -1.73
N SER A 56 -24.39 -5.82 -1.03
CA SER A 56 -24.26 -5.90 0.41
C SER A 56 -24.38 -4.51 1.05
N GLN A 57 -24.70 -4.50 2.34
CA GLN A 57 -24.61 -3.26 3.12
C GLN A 57 -23.15 -2.86 3.29
N ALA A 58 -22.90 -1.55 3.40
CA ALA A 58 -21.59 -1.05 3.75
C ALA A 58 -21.22 -1.54 5.16
N VAL A 59 -20.03 -2.11 5.30
CA VAL A 59 -19.44 -2.54 6.56
C VAL A 59 -18.46 -1.47 7.01
N ALA A 60 -18.51 -1.12 8.29
CA ALA A 60 -17.55 -0.20 8.88
C ALA A 60 -16.16 -0.85 8.97
N LEU A 61 -15.15 -0.13 8.53
CA LEU A 61 -13.75 -0.43 8.70
C LEU A 61 -13.23 0.30 9.91
N TYR A 62 -12.50 -0.41 10.75
CA TYR A 62 -11.79 0.17 11.87
C TYR A 62 -10.45 0.73 11.40
N ASP A 63 -10.19 2.01 11.64
CA ASP A 63 -8.86 2.61 11.43
C ASP A 63 -7.90 2.05 12.48
N CYS A 64 -7.04 1.15 12.02
CA CYS A 64 -5.97 0.55 12.80
C CYS A 64 -4.64 1.30 12.62
N GLY A 65 -4.60 2.40 11.89
CA GLY A 65 -3.39 3.11 11.50
C GLY A 65 -2.63 3.75 12.65
N ASN A 66 -1.47 4.30 12.28
CA ASN A 66 -0.60 5.07 13.17
C ASN A 66 0.00 6.27 12.41
N ASN A 67 1.03 6.92 12.96
CA ASN A 67 1.62 8.11 12.31
C ASN A 67 2.35 7.80 11.00
N THR A 68 2.69 6.54 10.76
CA THR A 68 3.53 6.07 9.64
C THR A 68 2.77 5.23 8.61
N GLU A 69 1.58 4.74 8.95
CA GLU A 69 0.73 3.96 8.06
C GLU A 69 -0.75 4.27 8.26
N THR A 70 -1.53 4.12 7.21
CA THR A 70 -2.99 4.01 7.32
C THR A 70 -3.35 2.54 7.18
N CYS A 71 -4.24 2.08 8.03
CA CYS A 71 -4.61 0.68 8.14
C CYS A 71 -6.11 0.62 8.35
N PHE A 72 -6.77 -0.29 7.63
CA PHE A 72 -8.20 -0.54 7.78
C PHE A 72 -8.46 -2.04 7.85
N THR A 73 -9.36 -2.45 8.74
CA THR A 73 -9.82 -3.83 8.84
C THR A 73 -11.27 -3.89 9.28
N ASP A 74 -11.99 -4.92 8.84
CA ASP A 74 -13.34 -5.22 9.32
C ASP A 74 -13.36 -6.28 10.44
N TYR A 75 -12.20 -6.82 10.87
CA TYR A 75 -12.06 -7.96 11.78
C TYR A 75 -12.66 -9.30 11.30
N HIS A 76 -13.25 -9.35 10.11
CA HIS A 76 -13.97 -10.50 9.57
C HIS A 76 -13.34 -11.05 8.28
N GLY A 77 -12.06 -10.75 8.05
CA GLY A 77 -11.29 -11.31 6.95
C GLY A 77 -10.99 -10.33 5.83
N PHE A 78 -11.32 -9.04 5.97
CA PHE A 78 -10.81 -7.99 5.09
C PHE A 78 -9.90 -7.02 5.85
N ALA A 79 -8.70 -6.78 5.32
CA ALA A 79 -7.71 -5.91 5.91
C ALA A 79 -6.76 -5.38 4.83
N PHE A 80 -6.40 -4.09 4.91
CA PHE A 80 -5.34 -3.52 4.10
C PHE A 80 -4.62 -2.39 4.84
N SER A 81 -3.34 -2.20 4.53
CA SER A 81 -2.50 -1.11 5.04
C SER A 81 -1.67 -0.50 3.92
N PHE A 82 -1.45 0.81 4.00
CA PHE A 82 -0.52 1.53 3.14
C PHE A 82 0.36 2.48 3.96
N SER A 83 1.63 2.61 3.57
CA SER A 83 2.53 3.56 4.23
C SER A 83 2.04 4.99 3.98
N ARG A 84 2.05 5.84 5.02
CA ARG A 84 1.80 7.29 4.91
C ARG A 84 3.00 8.05 4.35
N GLU A 85 4.13 7.38 4.22
CA GLU A 85 5.38 7.93 3.75
C GLU A 85 5.69 7.41 2.35
N CYS A 86 5.86 8.35 1.43
CA CYS A 86 5.97 8.03 0.01
C CYS A 86 7.27 7.28 -0.32
N ASP A 87 8.28 7.46 0.52
CA ASP A 87 9.63 6.92 0.35
C ASP A 87 9.73 5.49 0.95
N LYS A 88 8.70 5.03 1.67
CA LYS A 88 8.65 3.72 2.34
C LYS A 88 7.58 2.77 1.78
N ILE A 89 6.97 3.12 0.64
CA ILE A 89 6.02 2.23 -0.05
C ILE A 89 6.75 0.92 -0.41
N GLY A 90 6.32 -0.17 0.20
CA GLY A 90 6.92 -1.50 0.05
C GLY A 90 8.13 -1.81 0.96
N ILE A 91 8.55 -0.89 1.85
CA ILE A 91 9.74 -1.05 2.68
C ILE A 91 9.52 -0.58 4.14
N SER A 92 8.31 -0.65 4.69
CA SER A 92 8.18 -0.66 6.15
C SER A 92 8.59 -2.04 6.67
N ARG A 93 9.91 -2.29 6.70
CA ARG A 93 10.52 -3.53 7.20
C ARG A 93 10.54 -3.65 8.72
N ASP A 94 10.02 -2.66 9.44
CA ASP A 94 9.89 -2.78 10.90
C ASP A 94 8.48 -3.26 11.24
N PRO A 95 8.26 -4.57 11.44
CA PRO A 95 6.96 -5.12 11.80
C PRO A 95 6.39 -4.51 13.09
N LYS A 96 7.21 -3.82 13.89
CA LYS A 96 6.74 -3.09 15.07
C LYS A 96 5.89 -1.86 14.73
N ASN A 97 6.02 -1.33 13.52
CA ASN A 97 5.35 -0.11 13.08
C ASN A 97 4.16 -0.40 12.15
N THR A 98 3.83 -1.67 11.94
CA THR A 98 2.76 -2.10 11.02
C THR A 98 1.76 -2.96 11.80
N LYS A 99 0.53 -2.49 12.02
CA LYS A 99 -0.50 -3.21 12.81
C LYS A 99 -1.00 -4.46 12.10
N LEU A 100 -1.05 -4.42 10.78
CA LEU A 100 -1.30 -5.59 9.95
C LEU A 100 0.04 -6.01 9.35
N THR A 101 0.37 -7.30 9.39
CA THR A 101 1.60 -7.79 8.76
C THR A 101 1.30 -8.11 7.29
N PRO A 102 1.79 -7.30 6.33
CA PRO A 102 1.74 -7.67 4.92
C PRO A 102 2.81 -8.72 4.62
N GLU A 103 2.45 -9.69 3.80
CA GLU A 103 3.36 -10.63 3.16
C GLU A 103 3.42 -10.34 1.66
N ILE A 104 4.62 -10.09 1.14
CA ILE A 104 4.82 -9.89 -0.30
C ILE A 104 4.98 -11.27 -0.94
N VAL A 105 3.98 -11.69 -1.70
CA VAL A 105 3.98 -13.01 -2.34
C VAL A 105 4.52 -12.97 -3.77
N SER A 106 4.58 -11.80 -4.41
CA SER A 106 5.20 -11.63 -5.74
C SER A 106 5.61 -10.18 -6.03
N VAL A 107 6.66 -10.01 -6.84
CA VAL A 107 7.17 -8.71 -7.30
C VAL A 107 7.56 -8.77 -8.77
N LEU A 108 7.00 -7.89 -9.61
CA LEU A 108 7.35 -7.82 -11.03
C LEU A 108 7.22 -6.40 -11.58
N HIS A 109 8.31 -5.84 -12.11
CA HIS A 109 8.33 -4.52 -12.77
C HIS A 109 7.65 -3.38 -11.96
N GLY A 110 7.86 -3.34 -10.64
CA GLY A 110 7.22 -2.33 -9.77
C GLY A 110 5.76 -2.61 -9.42
N ASN A 111 5.25 -3.77 -9.79
CA ASN A 111 4.01 -4.34 -9.27
C ASN A 111 4.33 -5.21 -8.07
N LEU A 112 3.54 -5.08 -7.01
CA LEU A 112 3.64 -5.86 -5.79
C LEU A 112 2.30 -6.57 -5.57
N TRP A 113 2.35 -7.86 -5.26
CA TRP A 113 1.20 -8.60 -4.79
C TRP A 113 1.39 -8.91 -3.32
N VAL A 114 0.43 -8.46 -2.52
CA VAL A 114 0.51 -8.47 -1.07
C VAL A 114 -0.70 -9.17 -0.50
N VAL A 115 -0.45 -10.04 0.46
CA VAL A 115 -1.47 -10.70 1.28
C VAL A 115 -1.33 -10.19 2.71
N PHE A 116 -2.41 -10.12 3.48
CA PHE A 116 -2.35 -9.80 4.91
C PHE A 116 -2.72 -11.04 5.72
N ASP A 117 -2.01 -11.29 6.82
CA ASP A 117 -2.26 -12.46 7.68
C ASP A 117 -3.69 -12.53 8.21
N ALA A 118 -4.30 -11.37 8.48
CA ALA A 118 -5.68 -11.26 8.93
C ALA A 118 -6.71 -11.57 7.83
N SER A 119 -6.28 -11.69 6.57
CA SER A 119 -7.14 -11.73 5.39
C SER A 119 -6.49 -12.51 4.24
N PRO A 120 -6.13 -13.80 4.44
CA PRO A 120 -5.32 -14.56 3.47
C PRO A 120 -6.06 -14.89 2.17
N ASN A 121 -7.38 -14.76 2.18
CA ASN A 121 -8.25 -14.97 1.03
C ASN A 121 -8.37 -13.72 0.12
N PHE A 122 -7.65 -12.64 0.44
CA PHE A 122 -7.53 -11.44 -0.38
C PHE A 122 -6.08 -11.23 -0.82
N LEU A 123 -5.90 -10.90 -2.10
CA LEU A 123 -4.62 -10.51 -2.67
C LEU A 123 -4.73 -9.10 -3.23
N PHE A 124 -3.85 -8.22 -2.79
CA PHE A 124 -3.84 -6.82 -3.21
C PHE A 124 -2.73 -6.60 -4.23
N HIS A 125 -3.08 -6.06 -5.39
CA HIS A 125 -2.14 -5.68 -6.44
C HIS A 125 -1.85 -4.18 -6.34
N TYR A 126 -0.61 -3.87 -5.99
CA TYR A 126 -0.09 -2.52 -5.93
C TYR A 126 0.80 -2.23 -7.15
N VAL A 127 0.67 -1.04 -7.71
CA VAL A 127 1.64 -0.48 -8.66
C VAL A 127 2.33 0.68 -7.98
N VAL A 128 3.65 0.66 -7.85
CA VAL A 128 4.38 1.81 -7.28
C VAL A 128 4.58 2.87 -8.37
N PRO A 129 4.28 4.17 -8.11
CA PRO A 129 3.72 4.78 -6.90
C PRO A 129 2.20 5.01 -6.98
N LYS A 130 1.49 4.31 -7.87
CA LYS A 130 0.04 4.48 -8.10
C LYS A 130 -0.83 3.99 -6.93
N GLY A 131 -0.37 3.04 -6.13
CA GLY A 131 -1.17 2.44 -5.05
C GLY A 131 -1.89 1.16 -5.49
N VAL A 132 -3.01 0.82 -4.85
CA VAL A 132 -3.80 -0.39 -5.15
C VAL A 132 -4.52 -0.22 -6.49
N VAL A 133 -4.25 -1.11 -7.43
CA VAL A 133 -4.88 -1.11 -8.77
C VAL A 133 -5.80 -2.31 -9.01
N GLY A 134 -5.69 -3.34 -8.17
CA GLY A 134 -6.55 -4.51 -8.24
C GLY A 134 -6.62 -5.27 -6.92
N ILE A 135 -7.72 -6.00 -6.73
CA ILE A 135 -7.97 -6.88 -5.59
C ILE A 135 -8.44 -8.23 -6.15
N TYR A 136 -7.79 -9.33 -5.73
CA TYR A 136 -8.25 -10.68 -6.05
C TYR A 136 -8.86 -11.31 -4.80
N VAL A 137 -10.00 -11.97 -4.97
CA VAL A 137 -10.72 -12.66 -3.91
C VAL A 137 -10.72 -14.15 -4.21
N GLY A 138 -10.26 -14.96 -3.26
CA GLY A 138 -10.26 -16.41 -3.37
C GLY A 138 -11.67 -16.98 -3.51
N SER A 139 -11.80 -18.17 -4.11
CA SER A 139 -13.09 -18.81 -4.37
C SER A 139 -13.86 -19.22 -3.10
N THR A 140 -13.19 -19.30 -1.95
CA THR A 140 -13.79 -19.64 -0.65
C THR A 140 -13.17 -18.81 0.48
N PRO A 141 -13.84 -18.70 1.65
CA PRO A 141 -13.25 -18.03 2.81
C PRO A 141 -11.97 -18.68 3.37
N SER A 142 -11.78 -19.97 3.12
CA SER A 142 -10.59 -20.73 3.55
C SER A 142 -9.44 -20.68 2.55
N PHE A 143 -9.60 -19.96 1.43
CA PHE A 143 -8.57 -19.84 0.41
C PHE A 143 -7.40 -19.02 0.93
N ASP A 144 -6.17 -19.50 0.73
CA ASP A 144 -4.95 -18.80 1.17
C ASP A 144 -4.03 -18.55 -0.03
N PHE A 145 -3.92 -17.28 -0.43
CA PHE A 145 -3.04 -16.91 -1.53
C PHE A 145 -1.57 -17.18 -1.23
N ARG A 146 -1.12 -17.11 0.04
CA ARG A 146 0.29 -17.36 0.40
C ARG A 146 0.69 -18.78 0.05
N SER A 147 -0.06 -19.76 0.54
CA SER A 147 0.15 -21.18 0.25
C SER A 147 0.16 -21.44 -1.25
N LEU A 148 -0.77 -20.80 -1.98
CA LEU A 148 -0.87 -20.97 -3.42
C LEU A 148 0.35 -20.44 -4.19
N PHE A 149 0.91 -19.29 -3.81
CA PHE A 149 2.14 -18.77 -4.40
C PHE A 149 3.41 -19.46 -3.88
N HIS A 150 3.39 -20.01 -2.66
CA HIS A 150 4.50 -20.77 -2.08
C HIS A 150 4.67 -22.14 -2.74
N ASP A 151 3.58 -22.85 -2.98
CA ASP A 151 3.60 -24.25 -3.43
C ASP A 151 3.74 -24.39 -4.95
N HIS A 152 3.55 -23.32 -5.70
CA HIS A 152 3.43 -23.38 -7.14
C HIS A 152 4.03 -22.15 -7.81
N ASN A 153 4.69 -22.38 -8.95
CA ASN A 153 5.22 -21.35 -9.84
C ASN A 153 4.06 -20.67 -10.62
N VAL A 154 3.03 -20.21 -9.90
CA VAL A 154 1.71 -19.85 -10.43
C VAL A 154 1.78 -18.57 -11.23
N GLN A 155 1.24 -18.62 -12.44
CA GLN A 155 0.91 -17.42 -13.20
C GLN A 155 -0.45 -16.91 -12.71
N ILE A 156 -0.53 -15.63 -12.35
CA ILE A 156 -1.73 -15.00 -11.77
C ILE A 156 -3.01 -15.26 -12.61
N GLY A 157 -2.87 -15.39 -13.94
CA GLY A 157 -3.98 -15.70 -14.84
C GLY A 157 -4.60 -17.10 -14.70
N THR A 158 -3.99 -18.02 -13.93
CA THR A 158 -4.53 -19.36 -13.69
C THR A 158 -5.23 -19.50 -12.33
N LEU A 159 -5.34 -18.40 -11.57
CA LEU A 159 -6.02 -18.39 -10.28
C LEU A 159 -7.52 -18.53 -10.49
N ASN A 160 -8.17 -19.43 -9.76
CA ASN A 160 -9.63 -19.44 -9.64
C ASN A 160 -10.08 -18.38 -8.63
N ALA A 161 -9.67 -17.14 -8.89
CA ALA A 161 -9.96 -15.97 -8.07
C ALA A 161 -10.77 -14.97 -8.90
N VAL A 162 -11.62 -14.20 -8.24
CA VAL A 162 -12.32 -13.09 -8.88
C VAL A 162 -11.43 -11.85 -8.79
N GLU A 163 -11.03 -11.32 -9.94
CA GLU A 163 -10.27 -10.06 -10.02
C GLU A 163 -11.22 -8.87 -10.09
N TYR A 164 -10.98 -7.89 -9.21
CA TYR A 164 -11.63 -6.59 -9.21
C TYR A 164 -10.59 -5.54 -9.59
N GLN A 165 -10.86 -4.75 -10.63
CA GLN A 165 -9.96 -3.71 -11.13
C GLN A 165 -10.50 -2.31 -10.84
N ILE A 166 -9.60 -1.38 -10.57
CA ILE A 166 -9.96 0.03 -10.31
C ILE A 166 -10.76 0.63 -11.47
N THR A 167 -11.89 1.28 -11.17
CA THR A 167 -12.69 1.99 -12.17
C THR A 167 -12.10 3.36 -12.50
N SER A 168 -12.51 3.96 -13.63
CA SER A 168 -12.08 5.29 -14.05
C SER A 168 -12.51 6.41 -13.09
N ASP A 169 -13.57 6.18 -12.32
CA ASP A 169 -14.21 7.18 -11.47
C ASP A 169 -13.64 7.15 -10.03
N SER A 170 -12.57 6.40 -9.85
CA SER A 170 -11.93 6.14 -8.57
C SER A 170 -10.83 7.16 -8.28
N ASP A 171 -10.88 7.78 -7.10
CA ASP A 171 -9.81 8.65 -6.58
C ASP A 171 -8.62 7.83 -6.04
N ALA A 172 -8.61 6.50 -6.23
CA ALA A 172 -7.80 5.57 -5.45
C ALA A 172 -6.30 5.54 -5.71
N VAL A 173 -5.80 6.50 -6.47
CA VAL A 173 -4.37 6.71 -6.55
C VAL A 173 -3.96 7.47 -5.29
N ALA A 174 -3.48 6.71 -4.31
CA ALA A 174 -2.62 7.19 -3.23
C ALA A 174 -1.33 7.74 -3.85
N ALA A 175 -1.44 8.88 -4.54
CA ALA A 175 -0.40 9.41 -5.39
C ALA A 175 0.65 10.08 -4.51
N CYS A 176 1.85 9.52 -4.53
CA CYS A 176 3.02 10.23 -4.03
C CYS A 176 3.29 11.42 -4.95
N ARG A 177 2.84 12.62 -4.54
CA ARG A 177 3.25 13.85 -5.23
C ARG A 177 4.75 14.05 -4.98
N ARG A 178 5.53 14.05 -6.06
CA ARG A 178 6.95 14.43 -6.00
C ARG A 178 7.10 15.92 -5.78
#